data_AF-A0A6V7JAY8-F1
#
_entry.id   AF-A0A6V7JAY8-F1
#
_cell.length_a   1.000
_cell.length_b   1.000
_cell.length_c   1.000
_cell.angle_alpha   90.00
_cell.angle_beta   90.00
_cell.angle_gamma   90.00
#
_symmetry.space_group_name_H-M   'P 1'
#
loop_
_entity.id
_entity.type
_entity.pdbx_description
1 polymer ?
#
loop_
_entity_poly.entity_id
_entity_poly.type
_entity_poly.pdbx_seq_one_letter_code
_entity_poly.pdbx_strand_id
1 'polypeptide(L)' 'PGTWTFWESELIPKKNSGEYHMTFPSYSTDPGIDVVFTATDNYQNWLILYGCTQDDKKA' A
#
# COMPACT_ATOMS: atom_id res chain seq x y z
N PRO A 1 -19.06 -20.67 9.65
CA PRO A 1 -19.33 -19.88 8.43
C PRO A 1 -19.02 -18.40 8.69
N GLY A 2 -18.05 -17.83 7.96
CA GLY A 2 -17.64 -16.43 8.11
C GLY A 2 -17.74 -15.71 6.77
N THR A 3 -17.98 -14.40 6.82
CA THR A 3 -17.97 -13.53 5.65
C THR A 3 -16.52 -13.18 5.32
N TRP A 4 -16.10 -13.46 4.09
CA TRP A 4 -14.82 -13.00 3.56
C TRP A 4 -15.04 -11.62 2.94
N THR A 5 -14.34 -10.61 3.44
CA THR A 5 -14.30 -9.29 2.79
C THR A 5 -13.12 -9.27 1.85
N PHE A 6 -13.41 -9.21 0.56
CA PHE A 6 -12.41 -8.92 -0.46
C PHE A 6 -12.39 -7.42 -0.70
N TRP A 7 -11.20 -6.87 -0.91
CA TRP A 7 -11.05 -5.51 -1.39
C TRP A 7 -10.01 -5.43 -2.49
N GLU A 8 -10.21 -4.45 -3.36
CA GLU A 8 -9.29 -4.11 -4.42
C GLU A 8 -8.58 -2.80 -4.06
N SER A 9 -7.28 -2.77 -4.34
CA SER A 9 -6.39 -1.64 -4.14
C SER A 9 -5.62 -1.39 -5.43
N GLU A 10 -5.30 -0.14 -5.73
CA GLU A 10 -4.48 0.22 -6.87
C GLU A 10 -3.09 0.69 -6.41
N LEU A 11 -2.03 0.27 -7.10
CA LEU A 11 -0.67 0.76 -6.91
C LEU A 11 -0.34 1.78 -8.00
N ILE A 12 -0.35 3.06 -7.64
CA ILE A 12 -0.10 4.16 -8.57
C ILE A 12 1.39 4.54 -8.51
N PRO A 13 2.17 4.41 -9.60
CA PRO A 13 3.59 4.76 -9.59
C PRO A 13 3.84 6.25 -9.26
N LYS A 14 4.85 6.53 -8.43
CA LYS A 14 5.32 7.90 -8.16
C LYS A 14 6.54 8.24 -9.04
N LYS A 15 7.03 9.48 -8.93
CA LYS A 15 8.15 9.97 -9.77
C LYS A 15 9.46 9.19 -9.58
N ASN A 16 9.67 8.59 -8.42
CA ASN A 16 10.89 7.84 -8.11
C ASN A 16 10.70 6.34 -8.38
N SER A 17 11.75 5.69 -8.88
CA SER A 17 11.74 4.25 -9.11
C SER A 17 11.52 3.49 -7.80
N GLY A 18 10.52 2.61 -7.77
CA GLY A 18 10.20 1.77 -6.61
C GLY A 18 9.23 2.39 -5.60
N GLU A 19 8.82 3.65 -5.79
CA GLU A 19 7.81 4.31 -4.96
C GLU A 19 6.41 4.28 -5.61
N TYR A 20 5.40 3.93 -4.82
CA TYR A 20 4.01 3.81 -5.26
C TYR A 20 3.08 4.43 -4.21
N HIS A 21 1.94 4.94 -4.65
CA HIS A 21 0.83 5.28 -3.79
C HIS A 21 -0.21 4.16 -3.88
N MET A 22 -0.44 3.45 -2.77
CA MET A 22 -1.44 2.39 -2.66
C MET A 22 -2.77 2.98 -2.21
N THR A 23 -3.81 2.83 -3.02
CA THR A 23 -5.17 3.28 -2.68
C THR A 23 -5.94 2.20 -1.93
N PHE A 24 -6.88 2.63 -1.09
CA PHE A 24 -7.82 1.75 -0.42
C PHE A 24 -9.22 1.93 -1.00
N PRO A 25 -10.14 0.97 -0.76
CA PRO A 25 -11.52 1.10 -1.19
C PRO A 25 -12.16 2.39 -0.68
N SER A 26 -13.12 2.92 -1.43
CA SER A 26 -13.81 4.18 -1.11
C SER A 26 -14.47 4.19 0.27
N TYR A 27 -14.88 3.02 0.79
CA TYR A 27 -15.46 2.87 2.12
C TYR A 27 -14.44 2.92 3.26
N SER A 28 -13.14 2.84 2.99
CA SER A 28 -12.09 2.82 4.02
C SER A 28 -11.90 4.16 4.72
N THR A 29 -12.33 5.27 4.10
CA THR A 29 -12.06 6.65 4.52
C THR A 29 -10.58 7.03 4.60
N ASP A 30 -9.68 6.08 4.29
CA ASP A 30 -8.24 6.28 4.28
C ASP A 30 -7.83 6.80 2.89
N PRO A 31 -7.05 7.89 2.81
CA PRO A 31 -6.61 8.47 1.54
C PRO A 31 -5.65 7.57 0.77
N GLY A 32 -5.11 6.51 1.38
CA GLY A 32 -4.06 5.67 0.81
C GLY A 32 -2.74 5.82 1.55
N ILE A 33 -1.78 4.98 1.19
CA ILE A 33 -0.46 4.93 1.81
C ILE A 33 0.64 4.92 0.74
N ASP A 34 1.69 5.70 0.97
CA ASP A 34 2.89 5.63 0.15
C ASP A 34 3.72 4.41 0.56
N VAL A 35 4.07 3.59 -0.44
CA VAL A 35 4.81 2.33 -0.26
C VAL A 35 6.05 2.29 -1.15
N VAL A 36 7.06 1.57 -0.69
CA VAL A 36 8.32 1.32 -1.40
C VAL A 36 8.56 -0.17 -1.49
N PHE A 37 8.97 -0.65 -2.67
CA PHE A 37 9.48 -2.01 -2.83
C PHE A 37 10.91 -2.10 -2.30
N THR A 38 11.11 -2.87 -1.23
CA THR A 38 12.41 -2.92 -0.51
C THR A 38 13.26 -4.14 -0.84
N ALA A 39 12.69 -5.15 -1.50
CA ALA A 39 13.42 -6.34 -1.93
C ALA A 39 13.22 -6.59 -3.41
N THR A 40 14.25 -6.26 -4.18
CA THR A 40 14.22 -6.30 -5.65
C THR A 40 14.85 -7.56 -6.25
N ASP A 41 15.44 -8.42 -5.42
CA ASP A 41 16.33 -9.47 -5.90
C ASP A 41 15.66 -10.85 -5.96
N ASN A 42 14.41 -10.97 -5.51
CA ASN A 42 13.67 -12.24 -5.50
C ASN A 42 12.17 -12.11 -5.84
N TYR A 43 11.84 -11.23 -6.80
CA TYR A 43 10.45 -10.98 -7.25
C TYR A 43 9.68 -12.24 -7.69
N GLN A 44 10.38 -13.32 -8.04
CA GLN A 44 9.74 -14.57 -8.47
C GLN A 44 9.10 -15.35 -7.32
N ASN A 45 9.52 -15.10 -6.07
CA ASN A 45 9.05 -15.85 -4.90
C ASN A 45 8.34 -14.97 -3.88
N TRP A 46 8.86 -13.77 -3.62
CA TRP A 46 8.28 -12.85 -2.66
C TRP A 46 8.70 -11.41 -2.94
N LEU A 47 7.93 -10.48 -2.40
CA LEU A 47 8.20 -9.05 -2.43
C LEU A 47 7.91 -8.47 -1.05
N ILE A 48 8.60 -7.39 -0.70
CA ILE A 48 8.34 -6.64 0.54
C ILE A 48 7.91 -5.23 0.14
N LEU A 49 6.68 -4.88 0.51
CA LEU A 49 6.21 -3.49 0.50
C LEU A 49 6.40 -2.90 1.90
N TYR A 50 7.10 -1.77 1.96
CA TYR A 50 7.20 -0.96 3.17
C TYR A 50 6.39 0.32 2.97
N GLY A 51 5.42 0.58 3.85
CA GLY A 51 4.65 1.82 3.86
C GLY A 51 4.72 2.50 5.22
N CYS A 52 4.75 3.83 5.21
CA CYS A 52 4.70 4.64 6.42
C CYS A 52 3.46 5.52 6.36
N THR A 53 2.61 5.46 7.38
CA THR A 53 1.56 6.46 7.59
C THR A 53 1.98 7.38 8.72
N GLN A 54 1.86 8.69 8.49
CA GLN A 54 1.97 9.67 9.55
C GLN A 54 0.55 10.11 9.90
N ASP A 55 0.04 9.65 11.04
CA ASP A 55 -1.25 10.14 11.55
C ASP A 55 -0.98 11.50 12.22
N ASP A 56 -1.28 12.59 11.52
CA ASP A 56 -1.12 13.97 12.00
C ASP A 56 -2.16 14.36 13.07
N LYS A 57 -2.84 13.39 13.69
CA LYS A 57 -3.63 13.61 14.90
C LYS A 57 -2.71 14.09 16.02
N LYS A 58 -2.53 15.41 16.08
CA LYS A 58 -2.13 16.13 17.29
C LYS A 58 -3.08 15.68 18.41
N ALA A 59 -2.52 15.00 19.40
CA ALA A 59 -3.13 14.81 20.70
C ALA A 59 -3.39 16.17 21.38
#